data_AF-A0A7S2TP54-F1
#
_entry.id   AF-A0A7S2TP54-F1
#
_cell.length_a   1.000
_cell.length_b   1.000
_cell.length_c   1.000
_cell.angle_alpha   90.00
_cell.angle_beta   90.00
_cell.angle_gamma   90.00
#
_symmetry.space_group_name_H-M   'P 1'
#
loop_
_entity.id
_entity.type
_entity.pdbx_description
1 polymer ?
#
loop_
_entity_poly.entity_id
_entity_poly.type
_entity_poly.pdbx_seq_one_letter_code
_entity_poly.pdbx_strand_id
1 'polypeptide(L)'
;SLMGCDYSVTGRPNLYEGPSLRRLLSVAEDAARRAGTADDEHDFGGARHRMRTAQIPLNLVESGPVLQTLFDPDAPPETPGGEKGRFVTALEAAEAKGIFVVGNRPINAIAPEGIGAGDWGRGETFWKLIEKAPLSPELSLMKQRIQVAVGGGDHRMDYFHEVQHLAMWAASSANGIGAELCGARTPRYVKDVEKVLSQPRLNAEESTRVFHAVRELLIELNPSHARLWD
;
A
#
# COMPACT_ATOMS: atom_id res chain seq x y z
N SER A 1 -8.22 -10.63 -2.85
CA SER A 1 -8.75 -10.47 -1.48
C SER A 1 -7.79 -9.58 -0.72
N LEU A 2 -8.21 -8.74 0.23
CA LEU A 2 -7.32 -7.73 0.83
C LEU A 2 -6.44 -8.37 1.91
N MET A 3 -5.59 -9.31 1.51
CA MET A 3 -4.87 -10.19 2.41
C MET A 3 -4.06 -9.33 3.39
N GLY A 4 -4.42 -9.37 4.67
CA GLY A 4 -3.52 -8.89 5.71
C GLY A 4 -2.20 -9.64 5.60
N CYS A 5 -1.10 -9.02 6.03
CA CYS A 5 0.28 -9.47 5.91
C CYS A 5 0.44 -10.90 5.34
N ASP A 6 0.64 -10.99 4.02
CA ASP A 6 0.84 -12.25 3.26
C ASP A 6 2.07 -13.03 3.71
N TYR A 7 2.75 -12.61 4.77
CA TYR A 7 3.96 -13.20 5.28
C TYR A 7 3.88 -13.27 6.80
N SER A 8 4.09 -14.47 7.33
CA SER A 8 4.24 -14.66 8.78
C SER A 8 5.43 -13.85 9.31
N VAL A 9 5.54 -13.71 10.63
CA VAL A 9 6.74 -13.19 11.32
C VAL A 9 8.05 -13.92 10.94
N THR A 10 7.96 -15.05 10.24
CA THR A 10 9.10 -15.83 9.72
C THR A 10 9.45 -15.56 8.26
N GLY A 11 8.77 -14.63 7.57
CA GLY A 11 9.07 -14.28 6.18
C GLY A 11 8.62 -15.31 5.14
N ARG A 12 7.78 -16.30 5.53
CA ARG A 12 7.18 -17.27 4.61
C ARG A 12 5.82 -16.78 4.11
N PRO A 13 5.47 -16.98 2.82
CA PRO A 13 4.15 -16.70 2.29
C PRO A 13 3.08 -17.42 3.11
N ASN A 14 2.12 -16.66 3.61
CA ASN A 14 1.02 -17.12 4.44
C ASN A 14 -0.31 -16.91 3.71
N LEU A 15 -0.40 -17.52 2.53
CA LEU A 15 -1.58 -17.51 1.65
C LEU A 15 -2.86 -18.04 2.33
N TYR A 16 -2.74 -18.73 3.48
CA TYR A 16 -3.85 -19.36 4.19
C TYR A 16 -4.39 -18.54 5.37
N GLU A 17 -3.66 -17.53 5.86
CA GLU A 17 -4.04 -16.79 7.06
C GLU A 17 -4.19 -15.29 6.85
N GLY A 18 -3.82 -14.72 5.70
CA GLY A 18 -4.00 -13.29 5.41
C GLY A 18 -5.48 -12.91 5.42
N PRO A 19 -6.00 -12.33 6.51
CA PRO A 19 -7.43 -12.08 6.60
C PRO A 19 -7.73 -10.88 5.70
N SER A 20 -8.70 -11.02 4.79
CA SER A 20 -9.11 -9.87 4.00
C SER A 20 -9.57 -8.76 4.93
N LEU A 21 -9.23 -7.48 4.70
CA LEU A 21 -9.77 -6.37 5.51
C LEU A 21 -11.30 -6.45 5.65
N ARG A 22 -12.00 -6.88 4.58
CA ARG A 22 -13.44 -7.18 4.64
C ARG A 22 -13.77 -8.27 5.67
N ARG A 23 -13.01 -9.37 5.71
CA ARG A 23 -13.19 -10.45 6.68
C ARG A 23 -12.80 -10.01 8.10
N LEU A 24 -11.75 -9.19 8.26
CA LEU A 24 -11.41 -8.59 9.55
C LEU A 24 -12.55 -7.73 10.07
N LEU A 25 -13.13 -6.89 9.20
CA LEU A 25 -14.26 -6.03 9.55
C LEU A 25 -15.51 -6.84 9.86
N SER A 26 -15.85 -7.82 9.02
CA SER A 26 -17.00 -8.71 9.26
C SER A 26 -16.84 -9.53 10.53
N VAL A 27 -15.64 -10.01 10.85
CA VAL A 27 -15.36 -10.74 12.11
C VAL A 27 -15.44 -9.79 13.31
N ALA A 28 -14.95 -8.56 13.20
CA ALA A 28 -15.07 -7.55 14.25
C ALA A 28 -16.55 -7.19 14.50
N GLU A 29 -17.33 -6.98 13.44
CA GLU A 29 -18.78 -6.73 13.49
C GLU A 29 -19.55 -7.94 14.07
N ASP A 30 -19.17 -9.17 13.71
CA ASP A 30 -19.76 -10.40 14.27
C ASP A 30 -19.40 -10.61 15.74
N ALA A 31 -18.15 -10.36 16.12
CA ALA A 31 -17.69 -10.44 17.51
C ALA A 31 -18.44 -9.42 18.39
N ALA A 32 -18.65 -8.20 17.87
CA ALA A 32 -19.46 -7.17 18.51
C ALA A 32 -20.90 -7.65 18.77
N ARG A 33 -21.52 -8.26 17.75
CA ARG A 33 -22.88 -8.82 17.85
C ARG A 33 -22.98 -9.97 18.85
N ARG A 34 -22.02 -10.90 18.85
CA ARG A 34 -22.03 -12.10 19.72
C ARG A 34 -21.73 -11.82 21.18
N ALA A 35 -21.02 -10.74 21.50
CA ALA A 35 -20.72 -10.34 22.87
C ALA A 35 -21.96 -9.88 23.67
N GLY A 36 -23.16 -9.87 23.08
CA GLY A 36 -24.41 -9.57 23.78
C GLY A 36 -24.59 -8.09 24.13
N THR A 37 -23.74 -7.22 23.60
CA THR A 37 -23.76 -5.76 23.82
C THR A 37 -24.53 -5.01 22.73
N ALA A 38 -25.49 -5.69 22.10
CA ALA A 38 -26.49 -5.08 21.22
C ALA A 38 -27.67 -4.46 22.00
N ASP A 39 -27.48 -4.17 23.29
CA ASP A 39 -28.25 -3.16 24.00
C ASP A 39 -27.56 -1.81 23.76
N ASP A 40 -28.33 -0.81 23.32
CA ASP A 40 -27.94 0.50 22.76
C ASP A 40 -26.90 1.34 23.55
N GLU A 41 -26.38 0.88 24.70
CA GLU A 41 -25.45 1.63 25.55
C GLU A 41 -23.98 1.23 25.44
N HIS A 42 -23.60 -0.01 25.13
CA HIS A 42 -22.18 -0.45 25.26
C HIS A 42 -21.65 -1.17 24.00
N ASP A 43 -21.75 -0.46 22.87
CA ASP A 43 -21.29 -0.86 21.54
C ASP A 43 -19.74 -1.04 21.42
N PHE A 44 -19.26 -2.20 21.85
CA PHE A 44 -17.91 -2.70 21.56
C PHE A 44 -17.91 -3.41 20.21
N GLY A 45 -17.65 -2.67 19.13
CA GLY A 45 -17.35 -3.23 17.80
C GLY A 45 -18.28 -2.79 16.66
N GLY A 46 -19.35 -2.07 16.95
CA GLY A 46 -20.19 -1.35 15.99
C GLY A 46 -19.82 0.14 15.87
N ALA A 47 -20.81 1.01 15.64
CA ALA A 47 -20.64 2.44 15.38
C ALA A 47 -19.80 3.19 16.45
N ARG A 48 -19.76 2.70 17.70
CA ARG A 48 -18.98 3.25 18.84
C ARG A 48 -17.63 2.56 19.07
N HIS A 49 -17.24 1.56 18.28
CA HIS A 49 -15.87 1.04 18.34
C HIS A 49 -14.89 2.18 18.04
N ARG A 50 -14.06 2.51 19.03
CA ARG A 50 -13.18 3.68 18.96
C ARG A 50 -11.94 3.44 18.13
N MET A 51 -11.50 2.19 18.00
CA MET A 51 -10.31 1.88 17.21
C MET A 51 -10.72 1.68 15.75
N ARG A 52 -10.58 2.76 14.96
CA ARG A 52 -10.84 2.79 13.52
C ARG A 52 -9.52 3.00 12.78
N THR A 53 -8.58 2.10 13.02
CA THR A 53 -7.25 2.17 12.41
C THR A 53 -6.88 0.83 11.81
N ALA A 54 -6.44 0.82 10.56
CA ALA A 54 -5.87 -0.36 9.91
C ALA A 54 -4.43 -0.08 9.53
N GLN A 55 -3.53 -1.02 9.79
CA GLN A 55 -2.17 -0.95 9.29
C GLN A 55 -2.01 -1.93 8.12
N ILE A 56 -1.56 -1.44 6.97
CA ILE A 56 -1.41 -2.26 5.75
C ILE A 56 -0.02 -2.08 5.15
N PRO A 57 0.58 -3.13 4.54
CA PRO A 57 1.74 -2.95 3.68
C PRO A 57 1.37 -2.05 2.50
N LEU A 58 2.15 -0.99 2.28
CA LEU A 58 1.97 -0.09 1.15
C LEU A 58 3.33 0.47 0.73
N ASN A 59 3.76 0.09 -0.46
CA ASN A 59 4.92 0.65 -1.15
C ASN A 59 4.78 0.43 -2.66
N LEU A 60 5.75 0.89 -3.45
CA LEU A 60 5.73 0.82 -4.91
C LEU A 60 5.53 -0.60 -5.47
N VAL A 61 5.96 -1.62 -4.75
CA VAL A 61 5.85 -3.03 -5.15
C VAL A 61 4.56 -3.65 -4.58
N GLU A 62 4.31 -3.42 -3.28
CA GLU A 62 3.11 -3.88 -2.57
C GLU A 62 1.95 -2.88 -2.78
N SER A 63 1.53 -2.72 -4.04
CA SER A 63 0.53 -1.74 -4.48
C SER A 63 -0.92 -2.24 -4.45
N GLY A 64 -1.15 -3.45 -3.93
CA GLY A 64 -2.47 -4.07 -3.79
C GLY A 64 -3.53 -3.14 -3.19
N PRO A 65 -3.25 -2.40 -2.09
CA PRO A 65 -4.24 -1.49 -1.53
C PRO A 65 -4.76 -0.39 -2.46
N VAL A 66 -3.96 -0.01 -3.46
CA VAL A 66 -4.26 1.06 -4.41
C VAL A 66 -4.83 0.50 -5.71
N LEU A 67 -4.35 -0.67 -6.17
CA LEU A 67 -4.66 -1.20 -7.49
C LEU A 67 -5.64 -2.37 -7.49
N GLN A 68 -5.66 -3.19 -6.44
CA GLN A 68 -6.56 -4.34 -6.40
C GLN A 68 -7.95 -3.88 -5.98
N THR A 69 -8.93 -4.25 -6.78
CA THR A 69 -10.32 -3.99 -6.47
C THR A 69 -11.03 -5.26 -6.04
N LEU A 70 -12.03 -5.09 -5.19
CA LEU A 70 -12.96 -6.14 -4.77
C LEU A 70 -14.36 -5.62 -4.97
N PHE A 71 -15.27 -6.50 -5.37
CA PHE A 71 -16.68 -6.15 -5.45
C PHE A 71 -17.24 -5.88 -4.04
N ASP A 72 -17.68 -4.66 -3.81
CA ASP A 72 -18.41 -4.25 -2.62
C ASP A 72 -19.88 -4.09 -2.98
N PRO A 73 -20.78 -5.00 -2.52
CA PRO A 73 -22.21 -4.92 -2.82
C PRO A 73 -22.91 -3.73 -2.13
N ASP A 74 -22.30 -3.17 -1.09
CA ASP A 74 -22.88 -2.07 -0.31
C ASP A 74 -22.40 -0.69 -0.79
N ALA A 75 -21.42 -0.67 -1.71
CA ALA A 75 -20.91 0.57 -2.26
C ALA A 75 -21.98 1.33 -3.07
N PRO A 76 -22.02 2.67 -2.97
CA PRO A 76 -22.95 3.47 -3.75
C PRO A 76 -22.67 3.30 -5.25
N PRO A 77 -23.72 3.39 -6.09
CA PRO A 77 -23.56 3.27 -7.54
C PRO A 77 -22.65 4.38 -8.07
N GLU A 78 -21.82 4.07 -9.07
CA GLU A 78 -20.93 5.05 -9.72
C GLU A 78 -21.71 6.16 -10.44
N THR A 79 -22.93 5.86 -10.88
CA THR A 79 -23.81 6.79 -11.55
C THR A 79 -25.16 6.88 -10.84
N PRO A 80 -25.81 8.07 -10.82
CA PRO A 80 -27.15 8.22 -10.28
C PRO A 80 -28.13 7.26 -10.96
N GLY A 81 -28.76 6.38 -10.19
CA GLY A 81 -29.71 5.37 -10.68
C GLY A 81 -29.09 4.03 -11.12
N GLY A 82 -27.78 3.85 -10.99
CA GLY A 82 -27.12 2.57 -11.23
C GLY A 82 -27.42 1.51 -10.16
N GLU A 83 -27.11 0.25 -10.47
CA GLU A 83 -27.21 -0.86 -9.51
C GLU A 83 -26.25 -0.65 -8.34
N LYS A 84 -26.69 -1.07 -7.14
CA LYS A 84 -25.82 -1.04 -5.95
C LYS A 84 -24.66 -2.01 -6.14
N GLY A 85 -23.53 -1.56 -5.63
CA GLY A 85 -22.30 -2.30 -5.60
C GLY A 85 -21.38 -1.99 -6.77
N ARG A 86 -20.10 -1.81 -6.46
CA ARG A 86 -19.04 -1.55 -7.43
C ARG A 86 -17.75 -2.19 -6.97
N PHE A 87 -16.78 -2.24 -7.87
CA PHE A 87 -15.42 -2.62 -7.51
C PHE A 87 -14.76 -1.45 -6.78
N VAL A 88 -14.25 -1.70 -5.57
CA VAL A 88 -13.56 -0.71 -4.74
C VAL A 88 -12.20 -1.25 -4.33
N THR A 89 -11.24 -0.35 -4.20
CA THR A 89 -9.92 -0.63 -3.63
C THR A 89 -9.99 -0.79 -2.10
N ALA A 90 -8.89 -1.25 -1.50
CA ALA A 90 -8.76 -1.34 -0.06
C ALA A 90 -8.94 0.01 0.64
N LEU A 91 -8.33 1.04 0.06
CA LEU A 91 -8.32 2.38 0.62
C LEU A 91 -9.70 3.04 0.49
N GLU A 92 -10.39 2.86 -0.63
CA GLU A 92 -11.78 3.33 -0.79
C GLU A 92 -12.73 2.63 0.19
N ALA A 93 -12.60 1.31 0.37
CA ALA A 93 -13.41 0.56 1.33
C ALA A 93 -13.16 1.01 2.77
N ALA A 94 -11.91 1.32 3.12
CA ALA A 94 -11.54 1.86 4.42
C ALA A 94 -12.12 3.26 4.63
N GLU A 95 -11.99 4.15 3.64
CA GLU A 95 -12.52 5.51 3.67
C GLU A 95 -14.05 5.52 3.83
N ALA A 96 -14.78 4.72 3.05
CA ALA A 96 -16.23 4.59 3.13
C ALA A 96 -16.72 4.14 4.53
N LYS A 97 -15.87 3.41 5.26
CA LYS A 97 -16.14 2.96 6.64
C LYS A 97 -15.55 3.86 7.72
N GLY A 98 -14.90 4.96 7.33
CA GLY A 98 -14.23 5.89 8.25
C GLY A 98 -13.08 5.23 9.02
N ILE A 99 -12.33 4.34 8.37
CA ILE A 99 -11.15 3.68 8.92
C ILE A 99 -9.91 4.48 8.50
N PHE A 100 -9.15 4.95 9.48
CA PHE A 100 -7.87 5.59 9.25
C PHE A 100 -6.83 4.54 8.87
N VAL A 101 -6.24 4.65 7.68
CA VAL A 101 -5.26 3.68 7.19
C VAL A 101 -3.85 4.19 7.44
N VAL A 102 -3.03 3.36 8.07
CA VAL A 102 -1.59 3.55 8.25
C VAL A 102 -0.86 2.61 7.31
N GLY A 103 -0.18 3.16 6.30
CA GLY A 103 0.71 2.41 5.44
C GLY A 103 1.97 2.01 6.20
N ASN A 104 2.59 0.91 5.82
CA ASN A 104 3.85 0.48 6.39
C ASN A 104 4.82 -0.01 5.32
N ARG A 105 6.11 0.02 5.69
CA ARG A 105 7.24 -0.40 4.86
C ARG A 105 7.35 0.38 3.53
N PRO A 106 7.28 1.72 3.54
CA PRO A 106 7.28 2.51 2.29
C PRO A 106 8.54 2.32 1.43
N ILE A 107 9.65 1.83 2.02
CA ILE A 107 10.91 1.54 1.32
C ILE A 107 11.41 0.10 1.47
N ASN A 108 10.63 -0.79 2.09
CA ASN A 108 11.04 -2.19 2.31
C ASN A 108 9.99 -3.11 1.70
N ALA A 109 10.16 -3.41 0.42
CA ALA A 109 9.26 -4.29 -0.29
C ALA A 109 9.59 -5.75 0.01
N ILE A 110 8.59 -6.61 -0.06
CA ILE A 110 8.86 -8.04 -0.26
C ILE A 110 9.27 -8.22 -1.72
N ALA A 111 10.43 -8.85 -1.91
CA ALA A 111 11.02 -8.99 -3.24
C ALA A 111 10.16 -9.91 -4.12
N PRO A 112 9.75 -9.47 -5.32
CA PRO A 112 9.23 -10.36 -6.35
C PRO A 112 10.25 -11.44 -6.73
N GLU A 113 9.77 -12.60 -7.15
CA GLU A 113 10.65 -13.71 -7.55
C GLU A 113 11.58 -13.33 -8.72
N GLY A 114 12.89 -13.36 -8.49
CA GLY A 114 13.88 -13.01 -9.52
C GLY A 114 14.25 -11.52 -9.57
N ILE A 115 13.68 -10.68 -8.69
CA ILE A 115 14.11 -9.29 -8.49
C ILE A 115 14.77 -9.15 -7.12
N GLY A 116 15.96 -8.55 -7.06
CA GLY A 116 16.60 -8.19 -5.78
C GLY A 116 17.17 -9.36 -4.98
N ALA A 117 17.73 -10.39 -5.64
CA ALA A 117 18.52 -11.43 -5.00
C ALA A 117 19.95 -10.93 -4.67
N GLY A 118 20.07 -10.05 -3.69
CA GLY A 118 21.34 -9.83 -3.00
C GLY A 118 21.56 -10.97 -2.02
N ASP A 119 22.37 -11.96 -2.44
CA ASP A 119 22.82 -13.14 -1.70
C ASP A 119 21.72 -13.96 -0.99
N TRP A 120 21.45 -15.16 -1.52
CA TRP A 120 20.81 -16.28 -0.81
C TRP A 120 21.59 -16.78 0.44
N GLY A 121 22.47 -15.95 0.99
CA GLY A 121 23.23 -16.18 2.20
C GLY A 121 23.42 -14.85 2.94
N ARG A 122 22.69 -14.70 4.05
CA ARG A 122 22.79 -13.65 5.10
C ARG A 122 21.81 -12.46 4.98
N GLY A 123 20.56 -12.73 5.39
CA GLY A 123 19.97 -11.96 6.49
C GLY A 123 19.04 -10.79 6.18
N GLU A 124 18.72 -10.46 4.93
CA GLU A 124 17.73 -9.42 4.63
C GLU A 124 16.52 -10.00 3.87
N THR A 125 15.38 -10.12 4.56
CA THR A 125 14.13 -10.69 4.03
C THR A 125 13.34 -9.73 3.13
N PHE A 126 13.88 -8.54 2.84
CA PHE A 126 13.17 -7.46 2.13
C PHE A 126 14.05 -6.83 1.04
N TRP A 127 13.43 -6.51 -0.10
CA TRP A 127 14.01 -5.65 -1.12
C TRP A 127 13.93 -4.18 -0.68
N LYS A 128 15.09 -3.59 -0.43
CA LYS A 128 15.20 -2.19 -0.03
C LYS A 128 15.10 -1.29 -1.25
N LEU A 129 14.07 -0.45 -1.30
CA LEU A 129 13.88 0.61 -2.30
C LEU A 129 14.76 1.81 -1.94
N ILE A 130 16.06 1.58 -1.83
CA ILE A 130 17.05 2.58 -1.43
C ILE A 130 18.13 2.65 -2.51
N GLU A 131 18.41 3.86 -2.95
CA GLU A 131 19.51 4.17 -3.87
C GLU A 131 20.85 3.96 -3.15
N LYS A 132 21.60 2.96 -3.62
CA LYS A 132 22.99 2.70 -3.25
C LYS A 132 23.81 2.72 -4.53
N ALA A 133 25.05 3.19 -4.46
CA ALA A 133 25.97 3.14 -5.60
C ALA A 133 26.74 1.80 -5.60
N PRO A 134 26.77 1.07 -6.74
CA PRO A 134 26.05 1.31 -7.98
C PRO A 134 24.55 1.00 -7.87
N LEU A 135 23.71 1.81 -8.52
CA LEU A 135 22.25 1.60 -8.52
C LEU A 135 21.92 0.35 -9.35
N SER A 136 21.07 -0.52 -8.82
CA SER A 136 20.68 -1.73 -9.55
C SER A 136 19.88 -1.38 -10.82
N PRO A 137 19.93 -2.20 -11.88
CA PRO A 137 19.16 -1.96 -13.10
C PRO A 137 17.65 -1.85 -12.83
N GLU A 138 17.12 -2.67 -11.92
CA GLU A 138 15.69 -2.70 -11.57
C GLU A 138 15.26 -1.40 -10.89
N LEU A 139 16.05 -0.92 -9.92
CA LEU A 139 15.78 0.35 -9.25
C LEU A 139 15.95 1.55 -10.19
N SER A 140 16.89 1.46 -11.15
CA SER A 140 17.08 2.49 -12.19
C SER A 140 15.88 2.58 -13.14
N LEU A 141 15.38 1.43 -13.61
CA LEU A 141 14.19 1.37 -14.46
C LEU A 141 12.94 1.82 -13.71
N MET A 142 12.79 1.41 -12.44
CA MET A 142 11.68 1.84 -11.60
C MET A 142 11.65 3.36 -11.44
N LYS A 143 12.80 3.96 -11.11
CA LYS A 143 12.97 5.41 -11.02
C LYS A 143 12.53 6.12 -12.30
N GLN A 144 13.01 5.64 -13.44
CA GLN A 144 12.65 6.20 -14.75
C GLN A 144 11.14 6.09 -15.04
N ARG A 145 10.53 4.94 -14.77
CA ARG A 145 9.09 4.73 -14.98
C ARG A 145 8.24 5.65 -14.11
N ILE A 146 8.63 5.84 -12.85
CA ILE A 146 7.93 6.77 -11.94
C ILE A 146 8.04 8.21 -12.44
N GLN A 147 9.24 8.64 -12.84
CA GLN A 147 9.45 10.00 -13.37
C GLN A 147 8.58 10.27 -14.60
N VAL A 148 8.43 9.29 -15.49
CA VAL A 148 7.54 9.39 -16.64
C VAL A 148 6.07 9.44 -16.20
N ALA A 149 5.65 8.60 -15.25
CA ALA A 149 4.27 8.50 -14.79
C ALA A 149 3.76 9.75 -14.06
N VAL A 150 4.66 10.46 -13.37
CA VAL A 150 4.36 11.75 -12.72
C VAL A 150 4.28 12.91 -13.75
N GLY A 151 4.77 12.69 -14.97
CA GLY A 151 4.83 13.68 -16.03
C GLY A 151 6.23 14.28 -16.11
N GLY A 152 7.02 13.83 -17.08
CA GLY A 152 8.37 14.35 -17.33
C GLY A 152 8.33 15.85 -17.62
N GLY A 153 8.66 16.67 -16.63
CA GLY A 153 8.49 18.13 -16.66
C GLY A 153 7.89 18.71 -15.37
N ASP A 154 7.41 17.85 -14.48
CA ASP A 154 7.00 18.25 -13.14
C ASP A 154 8.20 18.67 -12.28
N HIS A 155 8.21 19.93 -11.84
CA HIS A 155 9.24 20.48 -10.96
C HIS A 155 9.40 19.70 -9.65
N ARG A 156 8.39 18.92 -9.21
CA ARG A 156 8.52 18.01 -8.06
C ARG A 156 9.62 16.95 -8.28
N MET A 157 9.91 16.59 -9.54
CA MET A 157 10.99 15.67 -9.91
C MET A 157 12.39 16.28 -9.80
N ASP A 158 12.49 17.62 -9.77
CA ASP A 158 13.74 18.32 -9.46
C ASP A 158 14.13 18.14 -7.99
N TYR A 159 13.17 17.74 -7.13
CA TYR A 159 13.42 17.49 -5.71
C TYR A 159 13.71 16.01 -5.42
N PHE A 160 13.08 15.07 -6.14
CA PHE A 160 13.23 13.64 -5.88
C PHE A 160 14.17 12.96 -6.86
N HIS A 161 15.45 12.91 -6.48
CA HIS A 161 16.49 12.22 -7.24
C HIS A 161 16.80 10.82 -6.73
N GLU A 162 16.35 10.42 -5.54
CA GLU A 162 16.69 9.10 -4.99
C GLU A 162 15.45 8.19 -4.94
N VAL A 163 15.61 6.90 -5.21
CA VAL A 163 14.50 5.92 -5.25
C VAL A 163 13.71 5.89 -3.94
N GLN A 164 14.38 5.98 -2.79
CA GLN A 164 13.71 6.02 -1.49
C GLN A 164 12.76 7.21 -1.33
N HIS A 165 13.09 8.37 -1.91
CA HIS A 165 12.22 9.55 -1.83
C HIS A 165 10.98 9.33 -2.68
N LEU A 166 11.13 8.81 -3.90
CA LEU A 166 10.01 8.46 -4.77
C LEU A 166 9.10 7.39 -4.14
N ALA A 167 9.68 6.38 -3.51
CA ALA A 167 8.95 5.31 -2.86
C ALA A 167 8.11 5.80 -1.67
N MET A 168 8.71 6.58 -0.78
CA MET A 168 8.00 7.21 0.35
C MET A 168 6.95 8.21 -0.13
N TRP A 169 7.25 8.99 -1.16
CA TRP A 169 6.33 9.99 -1.69
C TRP A 169 5.11 9.34 -2.35
N ALA A 170 5.30 8.30 -3.16
CA ALA A 170 4.19 7.56 -3.77
C ALA A 170 3.30 6.89 -2.71
N ALA A 171 3.91 6.18 -1.74
CA ALA A 171 3.18 5.52 -0.66
C ALA A 171 2.37 6.52 0.18
N SER A 172 3.02 7.59 0.64
CA SER A 172 2.33 8.65 1.41
C SER A 172 1.33 9.46 0.58
N SER A 173 1.38 9.42 -0.74
CA SER A 173 0.42 10.09 -1.62
C SER A 173 -0.76 9.20 -2.06
N ALA A 174 -0.80 7.92 -1.67
CA ALA A 174 -1.91 7.04 -1.99
C ALA A 174 -3.24 7.61 -1.49
N ASN A 175 -4.24 7.68 -2.37
CA ASN A 175 -5.55 8.22 -2.00
C ASN A 175 -6.21 7.34 -0.92
N GLY A 176 -6.64 7.95 0.19
CA GLY A 176 -7.19 7.22 1.35
C GLY A 176 -6.16 6.76 2.39
N ILE A 177 -4.84 6.96 2.17
CA ILE A 177 -3.84 6.76 3.23
C ILE A 177 -3.85 7.95 4.19
N GLY A 178 -3.90 7.65 5.49
CA GLY A 178 -3.90 8.64 6.57
C GLY A 178 -2.51 8.96 7.10
N ALA A 179 -1.64 7.96 7.20
CA ALA A 179 -0.24 8.12 7.60
C ALA A 179 0.64 7.01 7.03
N GLU A 180 1.95 7.25 6.97
CA GLU A 180 2.95 6.23 6.63
C GLU A 180 3.86 5.96 7.83
N LEU A 181 4.07 4.69 8.16
CA LEU A 181 4.95 4.28 9.25
C LEU A 181 6.40 4.20 8.77
N CYS A 182 7.16 5.23 9.11
CA CYS A 182 8.58 5.35 8.80
C CYS A 182 9.45 4.95 10.01
N GLY A 183 10.08 3.76 9.93
CA GLY A 183 11.00 3.26 10.96
C GLY A 183 12.39 3.89 10.89
N ALA A 184 12.49 5.20 11.11
CA ALA A 184 13.76 5.94 11.02
C ALA A 184 14.76 5.50 12.10
N ARG A 185 15.90 4.93 11.69
CA ARG A 185 17.00 4.51 12.59
C ARG A 185 18.25 5.36 12.46
N THR A 186 18.26 6.33 11.54
CA THR A 186 19.39 7.21 11.27
C THR A 186 18.91 8.64 11.07
N PRO A 187 19.72 9.66 11.42
CA PRO A 187 19.40 11.06 11.11
C PRO A 187 19.21 11.32 9.62
N ARG A 188 19.92 10.59 8.75
CA ARG A 188 19.73 10.67 7.29
C ARG A 188 18.30 10.30 6.90
N TYR A 189 17.76 9.21 7.45
CA TYR A 189 16.39 8.79 7.16
C TYR A 189 15.38 9.88 7.54
N VAL A 190 15.56 10.52 8.69
CA VAL A 190 14.66 11.63 9.12
C VAL A 190 14.68 12.76 8.09
N LYS A 191 15.86 13.15 7.61
CA LYS A 191 15.98 14.16 6.54
C LYS A 191 15.33 13.74 5.24
N ASP A 192 15.40 12.45 4.89
CA ASP A 192 14.73 11.90 3.71
C ASP A 192 13.20 12.02 3.84
N VAL A 193 12.65 11.75 5.04
CA VAL A 193 11.22 11.94 5.33
C VAL A 193 10.83 13.41 5.29
N GLU A 194 11.59 14.30 5.92
CA GLU A 194 11.34 15.76 5.89
C GLU A 194 11.32 16.28 4.44
N LYS A 195 12.24 15.79 3.61
CA LYS A 195 12.28 16.14 2.19
C LYS A 195 11.02 15.70 1.46
N VAL A 196 10.54 14.49 1.72
CA VAL A 196 9.28 13.99 1.12
C VAL A 196 8.07 14.81 1.59
N LEU A 197 7.98 15.10 2.89
CA LEU A 197 6.89 15.90 3.47
C LEU A 197 6.92 17.37 3.00
N SER A 198 8.04 17.87 2.52
CA SER A 198 8.16 19.23 1.97
C SER A 198 7.50 19.40 0.60
N GLN A 199 7.13 18.30 -0.06
CA GLN A 199 6.53 18.33 -1.39
C GLN A 199 5.01 18.08 -1.33
N PRO A 200 4.23 18.69 -2.24
CA PRO A 200 2.82 18.35 -2.39
C PRO A 200 2.64 16.85 -2.65
N ARG A 201 1.59 16.26 -2.08
CA ARG A 201 1.20 14.88 -2.39
C ARG A 201 0.81 14.76 -3.87
N LEU A 202 1.01 13.58 -4.45
CA LEU A 202 0.37 13.22 -5.70
C LEU A 202 -1.15 13.29 -5.53
N ASN A 203 -1.86 13.76 -6.55
CA ASN A 203 -3.31 13.61 -6.58
C ASN A 203 -3.69 12.13 -6.84
N ALA A 204 -4.98 11.80 -6.70
CA ALA A 204 -5.45 10.41 -6.82
C ALA A 204 -5.14 9.77 -8.19
N GLU A 205 -5.22 10.54 -9.28
CA GLU A 205 -4.93 10.06 -10.63
C GLU A 205 -3.42 9.83 -10.81
N GLU A 206 -2.60 10.78 -10.39
CA GLU A 206 -1.13 10.68 -10.43
C GLU A 206 -0.62 9.51 -9.60
N SER A 207 -1.15 9.33 -8.39
CA SER A 207 -0.78 8.22 -7.51
C SER A 207 -1.10 6.88 -8.17
N THR A 208 -2.32 6.72 -8.68
CA THR A 208 -2.75 5.52 -9.40
C THR A 208 -1.85 5.24 -10.61
N ARG A 209 -1.52 6.25 -11.43
CA ARG A 209 -0.60 6.12 -12.57
C ARG A 209 0.78 5.64 -12.15
N VAL A 210 1.34 6.17 -11.06
CA VAL A 210 2.65 5.75 -10.54
C VAL A 210 2.65 4.27 -10.15
N PHE A 211 1.64 3.82 -9.40
CA PHE A 211 1.55 2.42 -9.00
C PHE A 211 1.34 1.48 -10.19
N HIS A 212 0.52 1.88 -11.17
CA HIS A 212 0.38 1.13 -12.42
C HIS A 212 1.70 1.01 -13.19
N ALA A 213 2.44 2.11 -13.34
CA ALA A 213 3.70 2.11 -14.07
C ALA A 213 4.75 1.18 -13.44
N VAL A 214 4.78 1.10 -12.10
CA VAL A 214 5.66 0.15 -11.40
C VAL A 214 5.17 -1.29 -11.56
N ARG A 215 3.86 -1.54 -11.44
CA ARG A 215 3.29 -2.87 -11.66
C ARG A 215 3.60 -3.39 -13.07
N GLU A 216 3.37 -2.56 -14.08
CA GLU A 216 3.65 -2.88 -15.48
C GLU A 216 5.13 -3.21 -15.70
N LEU A 217 6.04 -2.39 -15.15
CA LEU A 217 7.47 -2.67 -15.19
C LEU A 217 7.80 -4.04 -14.57
N LEU A 218 7.24 -4.35 -13.39
CA LEU A 218 7.52 -5.61 -12.72
C LEU A 218 7.00 -6.81 -13.52
N ILE A 219 5.87 -6.68 -14.21
CA ILE A 219 5.33 -7.69 -15.13
C ILE A 219 6.20 -7.82 -16.39
N GLU A 220 6.70 -6.70 -16.94
CA GLU A 220 7.63 -6.68 -18.08
C GLU A 220 8.94 -7.41 -17.74
N LEU A 221 9.45 -7.21 -16.52
CA LEU A 221 10.67 -7.88 -16.04
C LEU A 221 10.46 -9.39 -15.82
N ASN A 222 9.27 -9.80 -15.36
CA ASN A 222 8.89 -11.20 -15.25
C ASN A 222 7.35 -11.34 -15.26
N PRO A 223 6.76 -11.94 -16.31
CA PRO A 223 5.31 -12.09 -16.42
C PRO A 223 4.66 -12.86 -15.26
N SER A 224 5.41 -13.71 -14.54
CA SER A 224 4.88 -14.42 -13.36
C SER A 224 4.50 -13.47 -12.23
N HIS A 225 5.08 -12.26 -12.20
CA HIS A 225 4.76 -11.24 -11.19
C HIS A 225 3.33 -10.74 -11.27
N ALA A 226 2.60 -10.96 -12.36
CA ALA A 226 1.18 -10.61 -12.43
C ALA A 226 0.38 -11.16 -11.22
N ARG A 227 0.78 -12.34 -10.73
CA ARG A 227 0.18 -13.03 -9.57
C ARG A 227 0.36 -12.32 -8.24
N LEU A 228 1.28 -11.35 -8.12
CA LEU A 228 1.41 -10.54 -6.90
C LEU A 228 0.19 -9.65 -6.67
N TRP A 229 -0.64 -9.46 -7.71
CA TRP A 229 -1.83 -8.61 -7.68
C TRP A 229 -3.12 -9.36 -8.04
N ASP A 230 -3.11 -10.69 -8.10
CA ASP A 230 -4.31 -11.52 -8.25
C ASP A 230 -4.88 -11.91 -6.87
#